data_AF-A0A222P278-F1
#
_entry.id   AF-A0A222P278-F1
#
_cell.length_a   1.000
_cell.length_b   1.000
_cell.length_c   1.000
_cell.angle_alpha   90.00
_cell.angle_beta   90.00
_cell.angle_gamma   90.00
#
_symmetry.space_group_name_H-M   'P 1'
#
loop_
_entity.id
_entity.type
_entity.pdbx_description
1 polymer ?
#
loop_
_entity_poly.entity_id
_entity_poly.type
_entity_poly.pdbx_seq_one_letter_code
_entity_poly.pdbx_strand_id
1 'polypeptide(L)'
;MHEDKSIFHSSVREFDLLKLDYNYLIIKGSVNLFLVPTEGIESGKRYPIGRWQAGELLIGLKLSKINSTWQLLASCSVNAELNMIDWKDINIEALRQWQQHFIDYLQEYHVDSPKTLLLKEQQNKSTAALKFYRSIHELLIQTTHLIRQTEKHRVIIRKKIENSLLKRAYMQMLSTLQPHTIIGKAGRKNTLTFCVQHVAQFYQLTIPEFLHIKTIEEITQKTGMQVRQVQLGGKWWRSVTHPVLLQKPNETGFYLALPKLTYGLILINPLEGIRKKLTAKEAQFFALTAWQIYCPLPPKKLKIRDLISFSFQGCRRDLLRLVIVGSLAAILSLVPPWFTGVLFEQVVPAGDFSQLKQIVLALTVAALSASLFELVRAITVLRIGSKLNLNLEIAIWDRLIRLPATFFREFTSGDLAKRAMAASSVRQIMAGVVISSLLSGVFSLFSLVLLFYYDRGLAFTATLIILLICMYTLFISKRQFSHYKSVTAISSELSGMVIQLLGALEKFKRQAAKKQRFLYGR
;
A
#
# COMPACT_ATOMS: atom_id res chain seq x y z
N MET A 1 -73.55 13.58 54.58
CA MET A 1 -73.67 13.56 53.11
C MET A 1 -72.41 12.92 52.57
N HIS A 2 -72.56 11.68 52.09
CA HIS A 2 -71.57 10.96 51.32
C HIS A 2 -71.48 11.64 49.95
N GLU A 3 -70.35 12.28 49.64
CA GLU A 3 -70.00 12.68 48.28
C GLU A 3 -68.98 11.67 47.74
N ASP A 4 -69.26 11.22 46.53
CA ASP A 4 -68.62 10.12 45.81
C ASP A 4 -67.09 10.14 45.87
N LYS A 5 -66.52 8.96 46.18
CA LYS A 5 -65.12 8.63 45.89
C LYS A 5 -64.95 8.66 44.36
N SER A 6 -64.58 9.82 43.82
CA SER A 6 -64.49 10.06 42.39
C SER A 6 -63.48 9.12 41.73
N ILE A 7 -63.98 8.21 40.89
CA ILE A 7 -63.19 7.42 39.94
C ILE A 7 -62.60 8.39 38.92
N PHE A 8 -61.28 8.44 38.78
CA PHE A 8 -60.63 9.33 37.83
C PHE A 8 -60.74 8.73 36.42
N HIS A 9 -61.76 9.11 35.65
CA HIS A 9 -61.86 8.74 34.24
C HIS A 9 -60.89 9.57 33.39
N SER A 10 -60.11 8.87 32.56
CA SER A 10 -58.87 9.25 31.88
C SER A 10 -58.95 10.43 30.86
N SER A 11 -59.28 11.64 31.29
CA SER A 11 -59.11 12.84 30.43
C SER A 11 -57.66 13.37 30.44
N VAL A 12 -56.90 13.09 31.50
CA VAL A 12 -55.47 13.45 31.62
C VAL A 12 -54.62 12.18 31.54
N ARG A 13 -53.93 11.96 30.41
CA ARG A 13 -53.16 10.73 30.13
C ARG A 13 -51.80 10.66 30.80
N GLU A 14 -51.25 11.80 31.21
CA GLU A 14 -49.95 11.89 31.86
C GLU A 14 -50.04 12.85 33.04
N PHE A 15 -49.52 12.44 34.19
CA PHE A 15 -49.48 13.28 35.38
C PHE A 15 -48.14 13.16 36.11
N ASP A 16 -47.74 14.24 36.76
CA ASP A 16 -46.48 14.32 37.49
C ASP A 16 -46.72 13.96 38.97
N LEU A 17 -46.18 12.82 39.38
CA LEU A 17 -46.30 12.33 40.76
C LEU A 17 -45.64 13.26 41.78
N LEU A 18 -44.66 14.08 41.38
CA LEU A 18 -44.02 15.06 42.28
C LEU A 18 -44.90 16.28 42.57
N LYS A 19 -45.98 16.48 41.81
CA LYS A 19 -46.90 17.62 41.98
C LYS A 19 -48.27 17.22 42.54
N LEU A 20 -48.51 15.92 42.71
CA LEU A 20 -49.77 15.35 43.19
C LEU A 20 -49.81 15.20 44.71
N ASP A 21 -50.94 15.59 45.30
CA ASP A 21 -51.23 15.48 46.74
C ASP A 21 -51.96 14.18 47.13
N TYR A 22 -52.43 13.42 46.14
CA TYR A 22 -53.26 12.22 46.33
C TYR A 22 -52.52 10.96 45.90
N ASN A 23 -52.89 9.82 46.50
CA ASN A 23 -52.40 8.50 46.12
C ASN A 23 -53.48 7.76 45.31
N TYR A 24 -53.05 6.93 44.36
CA TYR A 24 -53.93 6.16 43.49
C TYR A 24 -53.64 4.67 43.59
N LEU A 25 -54.69 3.85 43.49
CA LEU A 25 -54.60 2.42 43.24
C LEU A 25 -55.05 2.14 41.82
N ILE A 26 -54.25 1.35 41.09
CA ILE A 26 -54.58 0.93 39.74
C ILE A 26 -55.62 -0.19 39.84
N ILE A 27 -56.87 0.06 39.45
CA ILE A 27 -57.92 -0.97 39.43
C ILE A 27 -57.77 -1.84 38.19
N LYS A 28 -57.47 -1.22 37.05
CA LYS A 28 -57.40 -1.88 35.74
C LYS A 28 -56.33 -1.22 34.88
N GLY A 29 -55.72 -1.99 33.98
CA GLY A 29 -54.68 -1.49 33.06
C GLY A 29 -53.28 -1.43 33.68
N SER A 30 -52.40 -0.66 33.05
CA SER A 30 -51.02 -0.44 33.51
C SER A 30 -50.59 1.02 33.40
N VAL A 31 -49.67 1.44 34.25
CA VAL A 31 -49.09 2.79 34.26
C VAL A 31 -47.57 2.69 34.15
N ASN A 32 -46.98 3.40 33.19
CA ASN A 32 -45.53 3.46 33.03
C ASN A 32 -44.99 4.71 33.73
N LEU A 33 -43.94 4.55 34.54
CA LEU A 33 -43.24 5.66 35.15
C LEU A 33 -41.99 6.03 34.37
N PHE A 34 -41.82 7.33 34.14
CA PHE A 34 -40.66 7.90 33.47
C PHE A 34 -40.04 9.00 34.32
N LEU A 35 -38.71 9.03 34.37
CA LEU A 35 -37.96 10.18 34.83
C LEU A 35 -37.68 11.11 33.64
N VAL A 36 -38.09 12.37 33.75
CA VAL A 36 -37.98 13.35 32.66
C VAL A 36 -37.29 14.62 33.16
N PRO A 37 -36.14 15.03 32.62
CA PRO A 37 -35.53 16.30 32.98
C PRO A 37 -36.34 17.46 32.39
N THR A 38 -36.54 18.52 33.16
CA THR A 38 -37.31 19.71 32.74
C THR A 38 -36.43 20.81 32.17
N GLU A 39 -35.16 20.87 32.55
CA GLU A 39 -34.21 21.89 32.12
C GLU A 39 -32.99 21.29 31.42
N GLY A 40 -32.36 22.08 30.54
CA GLY A 40 -31.17 21.70 29.79
C GLY A 40 -31.43 21.04 28.43
N ILE A 41 -30.35 20.57 27.80
CA ILE A 41 -30.32 20.07 26.41
C ILE A 41 -31.20 18.82 26.21
N GLU A 42 -31.49 18.07 27.27
CA GLU A 42 -32.28 16.84 27.22
C GLU A 42 -33.72 17.03 27.74
N SER A 43 -34.18 18.28 27.91
CA SER A 43 -35.54 18.59 28.34
C SER A 43 -36.57 17.80 27.53
N GLY A 44 -37.42 17.03 28.21
CA GLY A 44 -38.46 16.18 27.60
C GLY A 44 -38.03 14.76 27.21
N LYS A 45 -36.76 14.35 27.35
CA LYS A 45 -36.35 12.96 27.13
C LYS A 45 -36.87 12.04 28.24
N ARG A 46 -37.49 10.93 27.87
CA ARG A 46 -38.14 9.99 28.81
C ARG A 46 -37.23 8.83 29.17
N TYR A 47 -36.85 8.71 30.43
CA TYR A 47 -36.10 7.56 30.96
C TYR A 47 -37.08 6.61 31.67
N PRO A 48 -37.36 5.41 31.13
CA PRO A 48 -38.32 4.49 31.74
C PRO A 48 -37.77 3.93 33.05
N ILE A 49 -38.56 4.01 34.12
CA ILE A 49 -38.22 3.43 35.43
C ILE A 49 -38.84 2.04 35.57
N GLY A 50 -40.10 1.89 35.17
CA GLY A 50 -40.82 0.63 35.32
C GLY A 50 -42.29 0.74 34.92
N ARG A 51 -42.99 -0.39 35.01
CA ARG A 51 -44.39 -0.54 34.63
C ARG A 51 -45.19 -1.11 35.80
N TRP A 52 -46.12 -0.33 36.30
CA TRP A 52 -47.04 -0.70 37.37
C TRP A 52 -48.32 -1.31 36.79
N GLN A 53 -48.83 -2.36 37.43
CA GLN A 53 -49.99 -3.16 36.99
C GLN A 53 -51.20 -2.97 37.91
N ALA A 54 -52.34 -3.52 37.48
CA ALA A 54 -53.56 -3.53 38.30
C ALA A 54 -53.32 -4.20 39.66
N GLY A 55 -53.79 -3.56 40.73
CA GLY A 55 -53.55 -3.93 42.12
C GLY A 55 -52.39 -3.17 42.78
N GLU A 56 -51.59 -2.43 42.02
CA GLU A 56 -50.43 -1.70 42.56
C GLU A 56 -50.71 -0.21 42.83
N LEU A 57 -49.90 0.36 43.72
CA LEU A 57 -50.05 1.73 44.21
C LEU A 57 -49.20 2.74 43.44
N LEU A 58 -49.75 3.94 43.28
CA LEU A 58 -49.06 5.14 42.82
C LEU A 58 -49.16 6.20 43.91
N ILE A 59 -48.03 6.74 44.34
CA ILE A 59 -47.96 7.66 45.48
C ILE A 59 -47.70 9.07 44.99
N GLY A 60 -48.53 10.03 45.43
CA GLY A 60 -48.30 11.45 45.24
C GLY A 60 -47.23 11.95 46.20
N LEU A 61 -46.20 12.61 45.68
CA LEU A 61 -44.98 12.96 46.40
C LEU A 61 -44.80 14.48 46.61
N LYS A 62 -45.84 15.30 46.38
CA LYS A 62 -45.76 16.77 46.51
C LYS A 62 -45.33 17.24 47.90
N LEU A 63 -45.73 16.52 48.94
CA LEU A 63 -45.34 16.77 50.33
C LEU A 63 -43.83 16.61 50.61
N SER A 64 -43.05 16.07 49.67
CA SER A 64 -41.60 15.89 49.83
C SER A 64 -40.81 17.20 49.68
N LYS A 65 -41.41 18.26 49.11
CA LYS A 65 -40.76 19.55 48.79
C LYS A 65 -39.40 19.39 48.07
N ILE A 66 -39.28 18.39 47.21
CA ILE A 66 -38.08 18.19 46.40
C ILE A 66 -38.15 19.21 45.25
N ASN A 67 -37.40 20.30 45.35
CA ASN A 67 -37.13 21.17 44.22
C ASN A 67 -36.09 20.48 43.33
N SER A 68 -36.55 19.71 42.35
CA SER A 68 -35.68 19.10 41.34
C SER A 68 -36.03 19.58 39.94
N THR A 69 -35.01 19.65 39.10
CA THR A 69 -35.12 19.90 37.65
C THR A 69 -35.60 18.67 36.87
N TRP A 70 -36.31 17.76 37.55
CA TRP A 70 -36.76 16.47 37.05
C TRP A 70 -38.21 16.21 37.45
N GLN A 71 -38.99 15.63 36.54
CA GLN A 71 -40.37 15.21 36.73
C GLN A 71 -40.46 13.69 36.82
N LEU A 72 -41.36 13.20 37.67
CA LEU A 72 -41.72 11.79 37.73
C LEU A 72 -43.06 11.61 37.02
N LEU A 73 -42.99 11.37 35.72
CA LEU A 73 -44.14 11.33 34.84
C LEU A 73 -44.76 9.93 34.84
N ALA A 74 -46.01 9.82 35.27
CA ALA A 74 -46.84 8.64 35.12
C ALA A 74 -47.67 8.74 33.86
N SER A 75 -47.48 7.82 32.92
CA SER A 75 -48.24 7.74 31.67
C SER A 75 -49.16 6.53 31.71
N CYS A 76 -50.47 6.78 31.63
CA CYS A 76 -51.50 5.76 31.74
C CYS A 76 -51.75 5.06 30.40
N SER A 77 -51.88 3.73 30.43
CA SER A 77 -52.39 2.98 29.27
C SER A 77 -53.86 3.31 28.98
N VAL A 78 -54.30 3.05 27.75
CA VAL A 78 -55.63 3.45 27.25
C VAL A 78 -56.80 2.91 28.10
N ASN A 79 -56.61 1.78 28.77
CA ASN A 79 -57.63 1.10 29.58
C ASN A 79 -57.37 1.23 31.09
N ALA A 80 -56.58 2.23 31.51
CA ALA A 80 -56.21 2.39 32.91
C ALA A 80 -57.32 3.08 33.72
N GLU A 81 -57.70 2.47 34.83
CA GLU A 81 -58.65 3.03 35.81
C GLU A 81 -57.96 3.20 37.16
N LEU A 82 -58.01 4.41 37.71
CA LEU A 82 -57.34 4.80 38.94
C LEU A 82 -58.37 5.22 40.00
N ASN A 83 -58.20 4.71 41.22
CA ASN A 83 -59.03 5.10 42.36
C ASN A 83 -58.18 5.78 43.43
N MET A 84 -58.71 6.87 43.99
CA MET A 84 -58.02 7.67 44.99
C MET A 84 -58.08 6.97 46.37
N ILE A 85 -56.94 6.86 47.03
CA ILE A 85 -56.81 6.18 48.33
C ILE A 85 -56.11 7.06 49.36
N ASP A 86 -56.68 7.12 50.56
CA ASP A 86 -56.09 7.80 51.71
C ASP A 86 -55.00 6.96 52.39
N TRP A 87 -54.03 7.63 53.03
CA TRP A 87 -52.91 6.98 53.71
C TRP A 87 -53.31 5.94 54.79
N LYS A 88 -54.51 6.05 55.35
CA LYS A 88 -55.04 5.11 56.35
C LYS A 88 -55.36 3.74 55.75
N ASP A 89 -55.82 3.71 54.50
CA ASP A 89 -56.32 2.53 53.79
C ASP A 89 -55.21 1.79 53.01
N ILE A 90 -53.99 2.32 53.00
CA ILE A 90 -52.84 1.72 52.29
C ILE A 90 -52.27 0.55 53.10
N ASN A 91 -52.24 -0.65 52.52
CA ASN A 91 -51.58 -1.81 53.12
C ASN A 91 -50.04 -1.64 53.12
N ILE A 92 -49.36 -2.09 54.18
CA ILE A 92 -47.89 -2.03 54.30
C ILE A 92 -47.23 -2.89 53.22
N GLU A 93 -47.84 -4.03 52.86
CA GLU A 93 -47.30 -4.92 51.83
C GLU A 93 -47.32 -4.27 50.44
N ALA A 94 -48.40 -3.55 50.10
CA ALA A 94 -48.50 -2.81 48.84
C ALA A 94 -47.49 -1.64 48.77
N LEU A 95 -47.22 -0.99 49.92
CA LEU A 95 -46.17 0.04 50.01
C LEU A 95 -44.77 -0.57 49.84
N ARG A 96 -44.52 -1.77 50.36
CA ARG A 96 -43.26 -2.50 50.16
C ARG A 96 -43.07 -2.90 48.69
N GLN A 97 -44.12 -3.37 48.02
CA GLN A 97 -44.08 -3.66 46.57
C GLN A 97 -43.75 -2.40 45.76
N TRP A 98 -44.35 -1.25 46.10
CA TRP A 98 -44.02 0.02 45.47
C TRP A 98 -42.55 0.40 45.65
N GLN A 99 -41.98 0.22 46.85
CA GLN A 99 -40.55 0.45 47.11
C GLN A 99 -39.66 -0.51 46.31
N GLN A 100 -40.06 -1.78 46.20
CA GLN A 100 -39.30 -2.83 45.53
C GLN A 100 -39.09 -2.53 44.05
N HIS A 101 -40.11 -2.02 43.34
CA HIS A 101 -39.99 -1.63 41.93
C HIS A 101 -38.86 -0.61 41.66
N PHE A 102 -38.66 0.35 42.56
CA PHE A 102 -37.53 1.29 42.44
C PHE A 102 -36.19 0.64 42.75
N ILE A 103 -36.14 -0.29 43.69
CA ILE A 103 -34.92 -1.02 44.05
C ILE A 103 -34.51 -1.95 42.88
N ASP A 104 -35.46 -2.64 42.27
CA ASP A 104 -35.21 -3.56 41.15
C ASP A 104 -34.65 -2.79 39.94
N TYR A 105 -35.18 -1.60 39.65
CA TYR A 105 -34.64 -0.70 38.62
C TYR A 105 -33.18 -0.26 38.92
N LEU A 106 -32.86 0.09 40.17
CA LEU A 106 -31.49 0.44 40.56
C LEU A 106 -30.54 -0.76 40.43
N GLN A 107 -31.01 -1.98 40.75
CA GLN A 107 -30.23 -3.20 40.64
C GLN A 107 -29.93 -3.59 39.19
N GLU A 108 -30.88 -3.40 38.26
CA GLU A 108 -30.66 -3.67 36.83
C GLU A 108 -29.42 -2.90 36.30
N TYR A 109 -29.25 -1.66 36.76
CA TYR A 109 -28.12 -0.80 36.37
C TYR A 109 -26.93 -0.84 37.32
N HIS A 110 -26.87 -1.85 38.20
CA HIS A 110 -25.74 -2.10 39.11
C HIS A 110 -25.41 -0.91 40.03
N VAL A 111 -26.42 -0.13 40.43
CA VAL A 111 -26.25 0.96 41.39
C VAL A 111 -26.59 0.45 42.79
N ASP A 112 -25.64 0.59 43.72
CA ASP A 112 -25.79 0.11 45.10
C ASP A 112 -26.98 0.78 45.80
N SER A 113 -28.10 0.06 45.86
CA SER A 113 -29.29 0.51 46.57
C SER A 113 -29.08 0.37 48.08
N PRO A 114 -29.38 1.39 48.91
CA PRO A 114 -29.37 1.23 50.36
C PRO A 114 -30.51 0.31 50.79
N LYS A 115 -30.24 -1.01 50.87
CA LYS A 115 -31.19 -2.04 51.35
C LYS A 115 -31.71 -1.77 52.79
N THR A 116 -31.06 -0.87 53.52
CA THR A 116 -31.32 -0.49 54.92
C THR A 116 -32.53 0.44 55.12
N LEU A 117 -33.23 0.87 54.08
CA LEU A 117 -34.36 1.81 54.15
C LEU A 117 -35.75 1.18 54.00
N LEU A 118 -35.85 -0.15 54.01
CA LEU A 118 -37.13 -0.86 54.05
C LEU A 118 -37.82 -0.63 55.40
N LEU A 119 -39.11 -0.28 55.34
CA LEU A 119 -39.95 0.04 56.49
C LEU A 119 -39.87 -1.00 57.63
N LYS A 120 -39.61 -0.54 58.86
CA LYS A 120 -39.92 -1.28 60.09
C LYS A 120 -41.36 -0.98 60.52
N GLU A 121 -42.10 -1.97 61.03
CA GLU A 121 -43.56 -1.98 61.22
C GLU A 121 -44.16 -0.82 62.04
N GLN A 122 -43.36 -0.01 62.76
CA GLN A 122 -43.83 1.06 63.65
C GLN A 122 -43.65 2.50 63.11
N GLN A 123 -43.34 2.70 61.83
CA GLN A 123 -43.22 4.04 61.24
C GLN A 123 -44.50 4.53 60.55
N ASN A 124 -44.74 5.84 60.64
CA ASN A 124 -45.85 6.51 59.97
C ASN A 124 -45.69 6.37 58.43
N LYS A 125 -46.70 5.80 57.74
CA LYS A 125 -46.61 5.35 56.34
C LYS A 125 -46.25 6.47 55.37
N SER A 126 -46.80 7.67 55.58
CA SER A 126 -46.55 8.84 54.72
C SER A 126 -45.12 9.38 54.83
N THR A 127 -44.59 9.49 56.05
CA THR A 127 -43.23 10.00 56.26
C THR A 127 -42.18 8.99 55.81
N ALA A 128 -42.47 7.69 55.88
CA ALA A 128 -41.58 6.64 55.38
C ALA A 128 -41.48 6.63 53.84
N ALA A 129 -42.62 6.72 53.14
CA ALA A 129 -42.64 6.80 51.67
C ALA A 129 -41.87 8.02 51.15
N LEU A 130 -42.07 9.18 51.79
CA LEU A 130 -41.38 10.43 51.43
C LEU A 130 -39.87 10.36 51.70
N LYS A 131 -39.46 9.80 52.86
CA LYS A 131 -38.02 9.61 53.18
C LYS A 131 -37.34 8.66 52.20
N PHE A 132 -38.01 7.56 51.84
CA PHE A 132 -37.50 6.59 50.87
C PHE A 132 -37.30 7.21 49.49
N TYR A 133 -38.31 7.94 48.99
CA TYR A 133 -38.19 8.57 47.68
C TYR A 133 -37.07 9.63 47.68
N ARG A 134 -36.95 10.42 48.76
CA ARG A 134 -35.90 11.44 48.88
C ARG A 134 -34.49 10.84 48.86
N SER A 135 -34.28 9.66 49.44
CA SER A 135 -32.97 8.99 49.39
C SER A 135 -32.65 8.35 48.05
N ILE A 136 -33.68 7.90 47.31
CA ILE A 136 -33.49 7.23 46.01
C ILE A 136 -33.51 8.20 44.83
N HIS A 137 -34.08 9.41 44.98
CA HIS A 137 -34.18 10.39 43.90
C HIS A 137 -32.83 10.71 43.24
N GLU A 138 -31.79 10.97 44.03
CA GLU A 138 -30.43 11.20 43.54
C GLU A 138 -29.84 9.96 42.84
N LEU A 139 -30.10 8.76 43.37
CA LEU A 139 -29.65 7.50 42.77
C LEU A 139 -30.33 7.26 41.42
N LEU A 140 -31.62 7.56 41.30
CA LEU A 140 -32.36 7.49 40.02
C LEU A 140 -31.74 8.44 38.99
N ILE A 141 -31.39 9.66 39.37
CA ILE A 141 -30.71 10.60 38.46
C ILE A 141 -29.34 10.04 38.04
N GLN A 142 -28.55 9.50 38.97
CA GLN A 142 -27.26 8.86 38.65
C GLN A 142 -27.41 7.69 37.67
N THR A 143 -28.45 6.87 37.78
CA THR A 143 -28.70 5.77 36.83
C THR A 143 -28.92 6.29 35.40
N THR A 144 -29.63 7.41 35.23
CA THR A 144 -29.85 8.00 33.90
C THR A 144 -28.54 8.46 33.25
N HIS A 145 -27.59 8.96 34.05
CA HIS A 145 -26.26 9.32 33.56
C HIS A 145 -25.46 8.08 33.12
N LEU A 146 -25.56 6.96 33.82
CA LEU A 146 -24.91 5.70 33.44
C LEU A 146 -25.49 5.14 32.14
N ILE A 147 -26.83 5.09 32.01
CA ILE A 147 -27.53 4.69 30.79
C ILE A 147 -27.06 5.52 29.59
N ARG A 148 -26.90 6.83 29.79
CA ARG A 148 -26.40 7.73 28.74
C ARG A 148 -24.97 7.41 28.31
N GLN A 149 -24.07 7.08 29.23
CA GLN A 149 -22.69 6.77 28.89
C GLN A 149 -22.60 5.46 28.09
N THR A 150 -23.37 4.44 28.49
CA THR A 150 -23.41 3.16 27.79
C THR A 150 -24.01 3.28 26.39
N GLU A 151 -25.10 4.04 26.22
CA GLU A 151 -25.70 4.35 24.91
C GLU A 151 -24.72 5.07 23.98
N LYS A 152 -24.04 6.12 24.47
CA LYS A 152 -23.01 6.85 23.70
C LYS A 152 -21.91 5.91 23.22
N HIS A 153 -21.42 5.03 24.10
CA HIS A 153 -20.39 4.07 23.75
C HIS A 153 -20.86 3.09 22.66
N ARG A 154 -22.11 2.60 22.77
CA ARG A 154 -22.72 1.69 21.78
C ARG A 154 -22.85 2.34 20.40
N VAL A 155 -23.27 3.60 20.33
CA VAL A 155 -23.40 4.35 19.08
C VAL A 155 -22.04 4.56 18.40
N ILE A 156 -21.00 4.92 19.18
CA ILE A 156 -19.63 5.09 18.65
C ILE A 156 -19.10 3.78 18.06
N ILE A 157 -19.30 2.66 18.75
CA ILE A 157 -18.90 1.33 18.27
C ILE A 157 -19.63 0.98 16.98
N ARG A 158 -20.95 1.16 16.92
CA ARG A 158 -21.75 0.87 15.72
C ARG A 158 -21.28 1.67 14.52
N LYS A 159 -21.05 2.98 14.69
CA LYS A 159 -20.55 3.86 13.61
C LYS A 159 -19.18 3.43 13.12
N LYS A 160 -18.31 2.96 14.03
CA LYS A 160 -16.98 2.41 13.66
C LYS A 160 -17.10 1.12 12.85
N ILE A 161 -18.03 0.24 13.21
CA ILE A 161 -18.30 -1.01 12.48
C ILE A 161 -18.86 -0.69 11.09
N GLU A 162 -19.88 0.16 10.99
CA GLU A 162 -20.49 0.57 9.71
C GLU A 162 -19.45 1.20 8.77
N ASN A 163 -18.62 2.13 9.26
CA ASN A 163 -17.53 2.70 8.47
C ASN A 163 -16.51 1.64 8.01
N SER A 164 -16.24 0.63 8.84
CA SER A 164 -15.35 -0.48 8.46
C SER A 164 -15.95 -1.38 7.38
N LEU A 165 -17.27 -1.55 7.38
CA LEU A 165 -18.00 -2.35 6.40
C LEU A 165 -18.11 -1.60 5.08
N LEU A 166 -18.50 -0.32 5.10
CA LEU A 166 -18.51 0.55 3.93
C LEU A 166 -17.13 0.61 3.27
N LYS A 167 -16.07 0.76 4.06
CA LYS A 167 -14.70 0.74 3.54
C LYS A 167 -14.35 -0.59 2.88
N ARG A 168 -14.79 -1.73 3.43
CA ARG A 168 -14.57 -3.05 2.82
C ARG A 168 -15.35 -3.21 1.52
N ALA A 169 -16.64 -2.88 1.52
CA ALA A 169 -17.49 -2.94 0.34
C ALA A 169 -16.96 -2.04 -0.79
N TYR A 170 -16.53 -0.83 -0.46
CA TYR A 170 -15.91 0.09 -1.41
C TYR A 170 -14.62 -0.48 -2.02
N MET A 171 -13.75 -1.08 -1.21
CA MET A 171 -12.52 -1.71 -1.71
C MET A 171 -12.81 -2.91 -2.60
N GLN A 172 -13.85 -3.68 -2.29
CA GLN A 172 -14.28 -4.84 -3.09
C GLN A 172 -14.92 -4.43 -4.43
N MET A 173 -15.61 -3.28 -4.47
CA MET A 173 -16.11 -2.69 -5.72
C MET A 173 -14.99 -2.05 -6.54
N LEU A 174 -13.96 -1.52 -5.89
CA LEU A 174 -12.79 -0.98 -6.59
C LEU A 174 -11.96 -2.09 -7.27
N SER A 175 -11.81 -3.25 -6.61
CA SER A 175 -11.04 -4.38 -7.17
C SER A 175 -11.68 -5.01 -8.40
N THR A 176 -13.00 -4.89 -8.56
CA THR A 176 -13.69 -5.37 -9.77
C THR A 176 -13.55 -4.42 -10.96
N LEU A 177 -13.40 -3.10 -10.71
CA LEU A 177 -13.28 -2.09 -11.76
C LEU A 177 -11.83 -1.81 -12.20
N GLN A 178 -10.85 -2.01 -11.33
CA GLN A 178 -9.44 -1.94 -11.67
C GLN A 178 -8.72 -3.16 -11.08
N PRO A 179 -8.02 -3.99 -11.88
CA PRO A 179 -7.07 -4.97 -11.36
C PRO A 179 -5.83 -4.21 -10.85
N HIS A 180 -6.01 -3.47 -9.76
CA HIS A 180 -4.93 -2.95 -8.95
C HIS A 180 -4.91 -3.78 -7.68
N THR A 181 -3.78 -4.45 -7.47
CA THR A 181 -3.45 -5.26 -6.29
C THR A 181 -3.66 -4.44 -5.03
N ILE A 182 -4.84 -4.59 -4.41
CA ILE A 182 -5.16 -3.95 -3.14
C ILE A 182 -4.29 -4.61 -2.09
N ILE A 183 -3.34 -3.85 -1.57
CA ILE A 183 -2.51 -4.25 -0.44
C ILE A 183 -3.42 -4.30 0.78
N GLY A 184 -3.86 -5.50 1.16
CA GLY A 184 -4.48 -5.71 2.45
C GLY A 184 -3.55 -5.21 3.56
N LYS A 185 -4.09 -4.56 4.59
CA LYS A 185 -3.34 -4.28 5.82
C LYS A 185 -2.86 -5.62 6.38
N ALA A 186 -1.62 -6.00 6.10
CA ALA A 186 -1.05 -7.22 6.60
C ALA A 186 -1.07 -7.19 8.13
N GLY A 187 -1.68 -8.20 8.74
CA GLY A 187 -1.60 -8.40 10.18
C GLY A 187 -0.13 -8.55 10.60
N ARG A 188 0.19 -8.07 11.82
CA ARG A 188 1.51 -7.98 12.47
C ARG A 188 2.43 -9.22 12.38
N LYS A 189 2.00 -10.36 11.84
CA LYS A 189 2.75 -11.62 11.76
C LYS A 189 3.42 -11.91 10.41
N ASN A 190 2.98 -11.31 9.29
CA ASN A 190 3.52 -11.64 7.94
C ASN A 190 4.20 -10.44 7.26
N THR A 191 5.23 -9.95 7.92
CA THR A 191 6.09 -8.85 7.50
C THR A 191 6.70 -9.09 6.10
N LEU A 192 7.14 -10.33 5.84
CA LEU A 192 7.76 -10.73 4.57
C LEU A 192 6.79 -10.66 3.39
N THR A 193 5.56 -11.13 3.58
CA THR A 193 4.51 -11.13 2.54
C THR A 193 4.19 -9.70 2.09
N PHE A 194 4.08 -8.77 3.03
CA PHE A 194 3.85 -7.35 2.73
C PHE A 194 4.98 -6.73 1.90
N CYS A 195 6.24 -7.02 2.26
CA CYS A 195 7.39 -6.57 1.49
C CYS A 195 7.37 -7.13 0.06
N VAL A 196 7.07 -8.42 -0.10
CA VAL A 196 7.01 -9.09 -1.41
C VAL A 196 5.90 -8.52 -2.30
N GLN A 197 4.72 -8.20 -1.75
CA GLN A 197 3.65 -7.54 -2.49
C GLN A 197 4.06 -6.16 -3.02
N HIS A 198 4.80 -5.38 -2.22
CA HIS A 198 5.34 -4.09 -2.66
C HIS A 198 6.42 -4.23 -3.74
N VAL A 199 7.24 -5.29 -3.66
CA VAL A 199 8.24 -5.60 -4.69
C VAL A 199 7.55 -5.99 -6.00
N ALA A 200 6.48 -6.78 -5.92
CA ALA A 200 5.67 -7.15 -7.07
C ALA A 200 5.06 -5.94 -7.76
N GLN A 201 4.54 -4.98 -6.97
CA GLN A 201 4.03 -3.72 -7.48
C GLN A 201 5.12 -2.87 -8.15
N PHE A 202 6.33 -2.83 -7.56
CA PHE A 202 7.48 -2.15 -8.14
C PHE A 202 7.85 -2.73 -9.51
N TYR A 203 7.80 -4.06 -9.65
CA TYR A 203 8.05 -4.76 -10.91
C TYR A 203 6.82 -4.92 -11.82
N GLN A 204 5.64 -4.43 -11.40
CA GLN A 204 4.36 -4.59 -12.11
C GLN A 204 4.01 -6.06 -12.45
N LEU A 205 4.35 -6.97 -11.54
CA LEU A 205 4.05 -8.40 -11.65
C LEU A 205 2.65 -8.69 -11.11
N THR A 206 1.91 -9.53 -11.81
CA THR A 206 0.65 -10.10 -11.33
C THR A 206 0.96 -11.27 -10.40
N ILE A 207 0.57 -11.14 -9.12
CA ILE A 207 0.74 -12.17 -8.09
C ILE A 207 -0.65 -12.55 -7.56
N PRO A 208 -0.89 -13.83 -7.21
CA PRO A 208 -2.13 -14.25 -6.57
C PRO A 208 -2.48 -13.42 -5.32
N GLU A 209 -3.76 -13.11 -5.17
CA GLU A 209 -4.32 -12.22 -4.13
C GLU A 209 -4.07 -12.74 -2.70
N PHE A 210 -4.07 -14.07 -2.53
CA PHE A 210 -3.75 -14.77 -1.28
C PHE A 210 -2.33 -15.36 -1.34
N LEU A 211 -1.34 -14.52 -1.12
CA LEU A 211 0.05 -14.94 -0.99
C LEU A 211 0.40 -14.99 0.50
N HIS A 212 0.79 -16.17 1.01
CA HIS A 212 1.36 -16.32 2.35
C HIS A 212 2.79 -16.83 2.23
N ILE A 213 3.77 -16.03 2.63
CA ILE A 213 5.19 -16.36 2.58
C ILE A 213 5.76 -16.25 3.99
N LYS A 214 6.28 -17.39 4.50
CA LYS A 214 6.91 -17.47 5.83
C LYS A 214 8.44 -17.38 5.74
N THR A 215 9.03 -18.11 4.81
CA THR A 215 10.50 -18.20 4.62
C THR A 215 10.92 -17.49 3.34
N ILE A 216 12.16 -17.00 3.29
CA ILE A 216 12.73 -16.32 2.11
C ILE A 216 12.73 -17.24 0.87
N GLU A 217 12.95 -18.55 1.06
CA GLU A 217 12.93 -19.55 -0.01
C GLU A 217 11.56 -19.69 -0.68
N GLU A 218 10.47 -19.49 0.08
CA GLU A 218 9.11 -19.54 -0.46
C GLU A 218 8.82 -18.38 -1.44
N ILE A 219 9.60 -17.29 -1.39
CA ILE A 219 9.49 -16.18 -2.35
C ILE A 219 9.72 -16.71 -3.76
N THR A 220 10.84 -17.41 -3.97
CA THR A 220 11.22 -17.95 -5.28
C THR A 220 10.21 -18.97 -5.78
N GLN A 221 9.71 -19.83 -4.89
CA GLN A 221 8.76 -20.90 -5.24
C GLN A 221 7.36 -20.36 -5.60
N LYS A 222 6.82 -19.41 -4.81
CA LYS A 222 5.44 -18.93 -4.96
C LYS A 222 5.28 -17.77 -5.93
N THR A 223 6.31 -16.94 -6.07
CA THR A 223 6.23 -15.73 -6.92
C THR A 223 7.10 -15.80 -8.16
N GLY A 224 8.03 -16.75 -8.21
CA GLY A 224 9.08 -16.76 -9.22
C GLY A 224 10.11 -15.66 -9.02
N MET A 225 10.06 -14.79 -8.02
CA MET A 225 11.10 -13.76 -7.84
C MET A 225 12.37 -14.38 -7.24
N GLN A 226 13.51 -14.19 -7.89
CA GLN A 226 14.79 -14.67 -7.37
C GLN A 226 15.28 -13.77 -6.24
N VAL A 227 15.83 -14.41 -5.21
CA VAL A 227 16.37 -13.73 -4.04
C VAL A 227 17.84 -14.08 -3.90
N ARG A 228 18.69 -13.07 -3.78
CA ARG A 228 20.12 -13.24 -3.52
C ARG A 228 20.51 -12.56 -2.22
N GLN A 229 21.23 -13.26 -1.37
CA GLN A 229 21.85 -12.67 -0.20
C GLN A 229 23.04 -11.79 -0.63
N VAL A 230 23.09 -10.57 -0.12
CA VAL A 230 24.13 -9.58 -0.41
C VAL A 230 24.67 -8.99 0.88
N GLN A 231 25.96 -8.69 0.90
CA GLN A 231 26.59 -7.94 1.99
C GLN A 231 26.60 -6.45 1.65
N LEU A 232 25.99 -5.65 2.51
CA LEU A 232 25.87 -4.21 2.42
C LEU A 232 27.13 -3.56 3.00
N GLY A 233 28.03 -3.11 2.12
CA GLY A 233 29.25 -2.39 2.52
C GLY A 233 29.16 -0.89 2.27
N GLY A 234 29.82 -0.09 3.12
CA GLY A 234 30.02 1.34 2.91
C GLY A 234 28.72 2.15 2.78
N LYS A 235 28.63 3.02 1.76
CA LYS A 235 27.46 3.89 1.49
C LYS A 235 26.38 3.17 0.66
N TRP A 236 26.02 1.95 1.05
CA TRP A 236 25.10 1.09 0.28
C TRP A 236 23.77 1.78 -0.04
N TRP A 237 23.25 2.62 0.85
CA TRP A 237 22.00 3.39 0.69
C TRP A 237 22.02 4.41 -0.47
N ARG A 238 23.13 4.54 -1.22
CA ARG A 238 23.23 5.36 -2.43
C ARG A 238 23.35 4.55 -3.72
N SER A 239 23.71 3.27 -3.63
CA SER A 239 24.08 2.42 -4.77
C SER A 239 23.06 1.32 -5.09
N VAL A 240 22.13 1.02 -4.19
CA VAL A 240 21.12 -0.03 -4.42
C VAL A 240 20.20 0.33 -5.59
N THR A 241 20.09 -0.58 -6.56
CA THR A 241 19.28 -0.42 -7.78
C THR A 241 18.03 -1.29 -7.83
N HIS A 242 17.92 -2.29 -6.96
CA HIS A 242 16.79 -3.22 -6.89
C HIS A 242 16.17 -3.18 -5.50
N PRO A 243 14.93 -3.65 -5.33
CA PRO A 243 14.34 -3.87 -4.02
C PRO A 243 15.22 -4.77 -3.15
N VAL A 244 15.51 -4.31 -1.93
CA VAL A 244 16.31 -5.04 -0.95
C VAL A 244 15.49 -5.21 0.32
N LEU A 245 15.38 -6.46 0.79
CA LEU A 245 14.90 -6.79 2.11
C LEU A 245 16.02 -6.59 3.12
N LEU A 246 15.76 -5.72 4.08
CA LEU A 246 16.64 -5.43 5.21
C LEU A 246 16.11 -6.13 6.45
N GLN A 247 17.01 -6.48 7.35
CA GLN A 247 16.67 -6.98 8.68
C GLN A 247 17.48 -6.21 9.72
N LYS A 248 16.89 -5.97 10.89
CA LYS A 248 17.63 -5.41 12.02
C LYS A 248 18.24 -6.56 12.84
N PRO A 249 19.43 -6.39 13.45
CA PRO A 249 20.11 -7.47 14.18
C PRO A 249 19.25 -8.13 15.28
N ASN A 250 18.38 -7.36 15.94
CA ASN A 250 17.59 -7.81 17.09
C ASN A 250 16.12 -8.08 16.76
N GLU A 251 15.71 -8.07 15.48
CA GLU A 251 14.32 -8.28 15.07
C GLU A 251 14.20 -9.39 14.01
N THR A 252 13.15 -10.20 14.10
CA THR A 252 12.77 -11.20 13.07
C THR A 252 11.95 -10.58 11.93
N GLY A 253 11.62 -9.29 12.03
CA GLY A 253 10.87 -8.56 11.01
C GLY A 253 11.75 -8.11 9.84
N PHE A 254 11.20 -8.23 8.62
CA PHE A 254 11.82 -7.70 7.42
C PHE A 254 11.36 -6.27 7.16
N TYR A 255 12.27 -5.43 6.67
CA TYR A 255 12.00 -4.09 6.19
C TYR A 255 12.29 -4.06 4.69
N LEU A 256 11.58 -3.22 3.93
CA LEU A 256 11.80 -3.15 2.49
C LEU A 256 12.44 -1.81 2.13
N ALA A 257 13.61 -1.88 1.50
CA ALA A 257 14.26 -0.76 0.88
C ALA A 257 13.94 -0.76 -0.62
N LEU A 258 13.07 0.15 -1.04
CA LEU A 258 12.73 0.33 -2.45
C LEU A 258 13.58 1.46 -3.05
N PRO A 259 14.28 1.23 -4.16
CA PRO A 259 14.94 2.31 -4.88
C PRO A 259 13.89 3.30 -5.39
N LYS A 260 14.06 4.58 -5.04
CA LYS A 260 13.18 5.65 -5.51
C LYS A 260 13.60 6.05 -6.93
N LEU A 261 12.63 6.46 -7.77
CA LEU A 261 12.93 6.90 -9.13
C LEU A 261 13.81 8.17 -9.18
N THR A 262 13.89 8.94 -8.09
CA THR A 262 14.80 10.09 -7.91
C THR A 262 15.60 9.87 -6.63
N TYR A 263 16.89 9.56 -6.78
CA TYR A 263 17.96 9.46 -5.76
C TYR A 263 17.54 9.15 -4.31
N GLY A 264 18.03 8.01 -3.81
CA GLY A 264 17.80 7.54 -2.44
C GLY A 264 16.81 6.38 -2.39
N LEU A 265 16.75 5.73 -1.24
CA LEU A 265 15.82 4.63 -1.01
C LEU A 265 14.60 5.11 -0.23
N ILE A 266 13.46 4.50 -0.52
CA ILE A 266 12.30 4.51 0.37
C ILE A 266 12.44 3.31 1.28
N LEU A 267 12.49 3.56 2.59
CA LEU A 267 12.26 2.53 3.59
C LEU A 267 10.76 2.39 3.79
N ILE A 268 10.27 1.17 3.61
CA ILE A 268 8.92 0.78 3.93
C ILE A 268 8.98 -0.05 5.21
N ASN A 269 8.36 0.46 6.27
CA ASN A 269 8.14 -0.29 7.49
C ASN A 269 6.79 -1.04 7.41
N PRO A 270 6.78 -2.38 7.27
CA PRO A 270 5.56 -3.18 7.25
C PRO A 270 4.73 -3.13 8.54
N LEU A 271 5.34 -2.86 9.69
CA LEU A 271 4.62 -2.83 10.98
C LEU A 271 3.81 -1.53 11.17
N GLU A 272 4.30 -0.43 10.62
CA GLU A 272 3.67 0.89 10.73
C GLU A 272 3.01 1.34 9.42
N GLY A 273 3.29 0.67 8.29
CA GLY A 273 2.86 1.08 6.95
C GLY A 273 3.52 2.37 6.46
N ILE A 274 4.53 2.87 7.17
CA ILE A 274 5.15 4.17 6.90
C ILE A 274 6.18 4.03 5.78
N ARG A 275 6.05 4.90 4.76
CA ARG A 275 7.03 5.09 3.70
C ARG A 275 7.88 6.32 4.01
N LYS A 276 9.14 6.12 4.38
CA LYS A 276 10.09 7.21 4.68
C LYS A 276 11.29 7.16 3.74
N LYS A 277 11.96 8.29 3.54
CA LYS A 277 13.23 8.33 2.79
C LYS A 277 14.33 7.81 3.71
N LEU A 278 15.04 6.77 3.27
CA LEU A 278 16.12 6.16 4.04
C LEU A 278 17.27 7.16 4.17
N THR A 279 17.62 7.48 5.42
CA THR A 279 18.73 8.40 5.74
C THR A 279 19.98 7.63 6.14
N ALA A 280 21.17 8.24 6.03
CA ALA A 280 22.45 7.60 6.39
C ALA A 280 22.48 7.08 7.84
N LYS A 281 21.87 7.83 8.78
CA LYS A 281 21.74 7.41 10.19
C LYS A 281 20.89 6.15 10.34
N GLU A 282 19.81 6.05 9.57
CA GLU A 282 18.91 4.89 9.61
C GLU A 282 19.54 3.64 8.97
N ALA A 283 20.34 3.84 7.93
CA ALA A 283 21.02 2.77 7.23
C ALA A 283 22.02 1.99 8.11
N GLN A 284 22.50 2.59 9.21
CA GLN A 284 23.41 1.95 10.17
C GLN A 284 22.69 1.00 11.16
N PHE A 285 21.37 1.12 11.32
CA PHE A 285 20.61 0.25 12.24
C PHE A 285 20.26 -1.12 11.65
N PHE A 286 20.52 -1.33 10.36
CA PHE A 286 20.25 -2.59 9.68
C PHE A 286 21.48 -3.50 9.67
N ALA A 287 21.24 -4.80 9.64
CA ALA A 287 22.29 -5.79 9.48
C ALA A 287 23.04 -5.58 8.16
N LEU A 288 24.33 -5.94 8.16
CA LEU A 288 25.18 -5.92 6.96
C LEU A 288 24.72 -6.98 5.94
N THR A 289 23.98 -7.99 6.35
CA THR A 289 23.38 -8.99 5.45
C THR A 289 21.97 -8.59 5.06
N ALA A 290 21.70 -8.56 3.75
CA ALA A 290 20.40 -8.23 3.19
C ALA A 290 20.05 -9.14 2.02
N TRP A 291 18.79 -9.14 1.58
CA TRP A 291 18.33 -9.97 0.47
C TRP A 291 17.79 -9.11 -0.67
N GLN A 292 18.45 -9.15 -1.81
CA GLN A 292 18.06 -8.42 -3.01
C GLN A 292 17.10 -9.26 -3.84
N ILE A 293 15.97 -8.68 -4.24
CA ILE A 293 14.93 -9.36 -5.02
C ILE A 293 14.99 -8.89 -6.48
N TYR A 294 15.07 -9.86 -7.40
CA TYR A 294 15.13 -9.63 -8.83
C TYR A 294 13.79 -9.93 -9.52
N CYS A 295 13.51 -9.18 -10.58
CA CYS A 295 12.35 -9.44 -11.44
C CYS A 295 12.60 -10.68 -12.31
N PRO A 296 11.73 -11.70 -12.28
CA PRO A 296 11.81 -12.83 -13.20
C PRO A 296 11.32 -12.44 -14.59
N LEU A 297 11.83 -13.12 -15.61
CA LEU A 297 11.25 -13.04 -16.96
C LEU A 297 9.86 -13.69 -16.96
N PRO A 298 8.85 -13.08 -17.62
CA PRO A 298 7.53 -13.67 -17.68
C PRO A 298 7.57 -15.05 -18.37
N PRO A 299 6.78 -16.04 -17.90
CA PRO A 299 6.76 -17.41 -18.41
C PRO A 299 5.98 -17.51 -19.74
N LYS A 300 6.29 -16.63 -20.69
CA LYS A 300 5.71 -16.58 -22.04
C LYS A 300 6.82 -16.61 -23.08
N LYS A 301 6.50 -16.95 -24.33
CA LYS A 301 7.43 -16.78 -25.46
C LYS A 301 7.72 -15.28 -25.60
N LEU A 302 8.97 -14.88 -25.34
CA LEU A 302 9.36 -13.47 -25.33
C LEU A 302 9.60 -12.98 -26.76
N LYS A 303 9.01 -11.83 -27.10
CA LYS A 303 9.42 -11.05 -28.27
C LYS A 303 10.51 -10.06 -27.87
N ILE A 304 11.26 -9.56 -28.85
CA ILE A 304 12.29 -8.52 -28.64
C ILE A 304 11.67 -7.28 -27.97
N ARG A 305 10.43 -6.92 -28.34
CA ARG A 305 9.69 -5.81 -27.71
C ARG A 305 9.48 -6.03 -26.21
N ASP A 306 9.15 -7.25 -25.81
CA ASP A 306 8.90 -7.59 -24.40
C ASP A 306 10.22 -7.49 -23.62
N LEU A 307 11.32 -7.95 -24.21
CA LEU A 307 12.66 -7.83 -23.64
C LEU A 307 13.07 -6.36 -23.46
N ILE A 308 12.86 -5.51 -24.47
CA ILE A 308 13.11 -4.07 -24.40
C ILE A 308 12.26 -3.43 -23.29
N SER A 309 10.95 -3.73 -23.25
CA SER A 309 10.05 -3.16 -22.24
C SER A 309 10.44 -3.57 -20.82
N PHE A 310 10.89 -4.82 -20.65
CA PHE A 310 11.37 -5.39 -19.39
C PHE A 310 12.69 -4.76 -18.96
N SER A 311 13.63 -4.59 -19.90
CA SER A 311 14.92 -3.94 -19.63
C SER A 311 14.71 -2.52 -19.11
N PHE A 312 13.87 -1.72 -19.77
CA PHE A 312 13.65 -0.33 -19.36
C PHE A 312 12.75 -0.15 -18.12
N GLN A 313 12.21 -1.25 -17.57
CA GLN A 313 11.43 -1.23 -16.35
C GLN A 313 12.33 -0.84 -15.16
N GLY A 314 11.97 0.23 -14.45
CA GLY A 314 12.78 0.80 -13.36
C GLY A 314 13.84 1.84 -13.77
N CYS A 315 14.13 2.01 -15.07
CA CYS A 315 15.11 3.01 -15.56
C CYS A 315 14.48 4.26 -16.21
N ARG A 316 13.15 4.44 -16.16
CA ARG A 316 12.42 5.52 -16.87
C ARG A 316 12.98 6.93 -16.64
N ARG A 317 13.39 7.27 -15.42
CA ARG A 317 13.92 8.61 -15.08
C ARG A 317 15.41 8.77 -15.42
N ASP A 318 16.20 7.71 -15.37
CA ASP A 318 17.58 7.73 -15.88
C ASP A 318 17.56 7.92 -17.41
N LEU A 319 16.59 7.29 -18.09
CA LEU A 319 16.33 7.48 -19.52
C LEU A 319 15.89 8.92 -19.81
N LEU A 320 15.00 9.50 -19.00
CA LEU A 320 14.62 10.92 -19.13
C LEU A 320 15.84 11.84 -18.94
N ARG A 321 16.68 11.61 -17.93
CA ARG A 321 17.91 12.37 -17.72
C ARG A 321 18.86 12.22 -18.91
N LEU A 322 19.02 11.01 -19.43
CA LEU A 322 19.82 10.73 -20.61
C LEU A 322 19.29 11.48 -21.84
N VAL A 323 17.96 11.53 -22.02
CA VAL A 323 17.34 12.30 -23.10
C VAL A 323 17.59 13.80 -22.93
N ILE A 324 17.45 14.35 -21.72
CA ILE A 324 17.67 15.79 -21.46
C ILE A 324 19.15 16.18 -21.62
N VAL A 325 20.06 15.42 -21.01
CA VAL A 325 21.52 15.67 -21.10
C VAL A 325 21.99 15.44 -22.53
N GLY A 326 21.51 14.38 -23.19
CA GLY A 326 21.83 14.08 -24.58
C GLY A 326 21.28 15.11 -25.56
N SER A 327 20.09 15.66 -25.32
CA SER A 327 19.54 16.73 -26.16
C SER A 327 20.31 18.04 -25.97
N LEU A 328 20.70 18.38 -24.74
CA LEU A 328 21.58 19.52 -24.47
C LEU A 328 22.93 19.35 -25.17
N ALA A 329 23.56 18.19 -25.04
CA ALA A 329 24.81 17.86 -25.74
C ALA A 329 24.66 18.00 -27.26
N ALA A 330 23.56 17.47 -27.81
CA ALA A 330 23.25 17.57 -29.23
C ALA A 330 23.08 19.02 -29.69
N ILE A 331 22.35 19.86 -28.95
CA ILE A 331 22.19 21.27 -29.29
C ILE A 331 23.54 22.00 -29.25
N LEU A 332 24.35 21.75 -28.21
CA LEU A 332 25.69 22.36 -28.12
C LEU A 332 26.63 21.91 -29.25
N SER A 333 26.48 20.67 -29.73
CA SER A 333 27.27 20.16 -30.86
C SER A 333 26.93 20.82 -32.20
N LEU A 334 25.77 21.48 -32.30
CA LEU A 334 25.33 22.22 -33.49
C LEU A 334 25.81 23.68 -33.47
N VAL A 335 26.39 24.13 -32.35
CA VAL A 335 26.95 25.48 -32.20
C VAL A 335 28.10 25.72 -33.19
N PRO A 336 29.09 24.81 -33.37
CA PRO A 336 30.17 25.00 -34.33
C PRO A 336 29.72 25.29 -35.77
N PRO A 337 28.88 24.46 -36.44
CA PRO A 337 28.47 24.75 -37.81
C PRO A 337 27.69 26.06 -37.96
N TRP A 338 26.92 26.46 -36.93
CA TRP A 338 26.22 27.75 -36.94
C TRP A 338 27.18 28.94 -36.86
N PHE A 339 28.13 28.93 -35.92
CA PHE A 339 29.14 29.98 -35.83
C PHE A 339 30.09 29.99 -37.04
N THR A 340 30.38 28.83 -37.65
CA THR A 340 31.15 28.77 -38.90
C THR A 340 30.41 29.48 -40.03
N GLY A 341 29.08 29.33 -40.14
CA GLY A 341 28.26 30.10 -41.09
C GLY A 341 28.39 31.61 -40.87
N VAL A 342 28.15 32.08 -39.65
CA VAL A 342 28.28 33.51 -39.27
C VAL A 342 29.69 34.04 -39.52
N LEU A 343 30.71 33.23 -39.23
CA LEU A 343 32.10 33.58 -39.44
C LEU A 343 32.38 33.91 -40.92
N PHE A 344 31.96 33.03 -41.83
CA PHE A 344 32.21 33.21 -43.27
C PHE A 344 31.29 34.24 -43.92
N GLU A 345 30.05 34.38 -43.46
CA GLU A 345 29.08 35.30 -44.07
C GLU A 345 29.24 36.74 -43.61
N GLN A 346 29.62 36.97 -42.34
CA GLN A 346 29.60 38.31 -41.73
C GLN A 346 30.98 38.79 -41.30
N VAL A 347 31.74 37.95 -40.59
CA VAL A 347 32.97 38.40 -39.90
C VAL A 347 34.18 38.44 -40.83
N VAL A 348 34.36 37.43 -41.68
CA VAL A 348 35.46 37.39 -42.65
C VAL A 348 35.35 38.53 -43.68
N PRO A 349 34.17 38.82 -44.27
CA PRO A 349 34.02 39.94 -45.19
C PRO A 349 34.16 41.32 -44.51
N ALA A 350 33.72 41.46 -43.25
CA ALA A 350 33.82 42.72 -42.52
C ALA A 350 35.23 43.03 -41.99
N GLY A 351 36.12 42.04 -41.90
CA GLY A 351 37.48 42.21 -41.39
C GLY A 351 37.57 42.57 -39.90
N ASP A 352 36.50 42.36 -39.13
CA ASP A 352 36.43 42.74 -37.71
C ASP A 352 37.11 41.68 -36.82
N PHE A 353 38.38 41.92 -36.50
CA PHE A 353 39.17 41.07 -35.59
C PHE A 353 38.63 41.03 -34.16
N SER A 354 37.85 42.02 -33.72
CA SER A 354 37.23 42.01 -32.40
C SER A 354 36.11 40.97 -32.33
N GLN A 355 35.23 40.97 -33.33
CA GLN A 355 34.18 39.95 -33.47
C GLN A 355 34.76 38.55 -33.66
N LEU A 356 35.85 38.43 -34.43
CA LEU A 356 36.54 37.15 -34.60
C LEU A 356 37.01 36.57 -33.24
N LYS A 357 37.64 37.39 -32.39
CA LYS A 357 38.08 36.96 -31.05
C LYS A 357 36.91 36.53 -30.18
N GLN A 358 35.78 37.25 -30.23
CA GLN A 358 34.57 36.89 -29.49
C GLN A 358 33.99 35.54 -29.95
N ILE A 359 33.95 35.28 -31.27
CA ILE A 359 33.49 34.01 -31.83
C ILE A 359 34.42 32.86 -31.42
N VAL A 360 35.74 33.05 -31.50
CA VAL A 360 36.72 32.04 -31.09
C VAL A 360 36.56 31.70 -29.60
N LEU A 361 36.39 32.70 -28.74
CA LEU A 361 36.15 32.50 -27.31
C LEU A 361 34.81 31.78 -27.05
N ALA A 362 33.74 32.18 -27.75
CA ALA A 362 32.44 31.52 -27.67
C ALA A 362 32.49 30.05 -28.11
N LEU A 363 33.17 29.76 -29.22
CA LEU A 363 33.39 28.39 -29.72
C LEU A 363 34.22 27.55 -28.74
N THR A 364 35.22 28.15 -28.11
CA THR A 364 36.05 27.47 -27.10
C THR A 364 35.21 27.08 -25.87
N VAL A 365 34.41 28.02 -25.35
CA VAL A 365 33.50 27.76 -24.22
C VAL A 365 32.42 26.74 -24.58
N ALA A 366 31.86 26.83 -25.79
CA ALA A 366 30.89 25.88 -26.30
C ALA A 366 31.49 24.47 -26.43
N ALA A 367 32.70 24.34 -26.96
CA ALA A 367 33.40 23.05 -27.08
C ALA A 367 33.71 22.42 -25.71
N LEU A 368 34.18 23.23 -24.75
CA LEU A 368 34.43 22.76 -23.38
C LEU A 368 33.13 22.27 -22.71
N SER A 369 32.06 23.04 -22.88
CA SER A 369 30.73 22.70 -22.35
C SER A 369 30.20 21.41 -23.00
N ALA A 370 30.28 21.30 -24.32
CA ALA A 370 29.86 20.12 -25.07
C ALA A 370 30.61 18.87 -24.62
N SER A 371 31.93 18.96 -24.42
CA SER A 371 32.76 17.87 -23.90
C SER A 371 32.31 17.42 -22.50
N LEU A 372 32.00 18.37 -21.60
CA LEU A 372 31.49 18.04 -20.27
C LEU A 372 30.12 17.33 -20.33
N PHE A 373 29.21 17.79 -21.18
CA PHE A 373 27.92 17.13 -21.39
C PHE A 373 28.07 15.73 -22.01
N GLU A 374 28.99 15.55 -22.96
CA GLU A 374 29.33 14.24 -23.53
C GLU A 374 29.90 13.28 -22.47
N LEU A 375 30.72 13.77 -21.53
CA LEU A 375 31.20 12.97 -20.41
C LEU A 375 30.06 12.53 -19.49
N VAL A 376 29.15 13.45 -19.13
CA VAL A 376 27.96 13.12 -18.31
C VAL A 376 27.06 12.13 -19.05
N ARG A 377 26.89 12.29 -20.37
CA ARG A 377 26.18 11.36 -21.25
C ARG A 377 26.82 9.98 -21.22
N ALA A 378 28.13 9.86 -21.43
CA ALA A 378 28.86 8.61 -21.43
C ALA A 378 28.73 7.85 -20.10
N ILE A 379 28.88 8.56 -18.96
CA ILE A 379 28.69 7.98 -17.62
C ILE A 379 27.24 7.50 -17.44
N THR A 380 26.26 8.26 -17.93
CA THR A 380 24.84 7.90 -17.84
C THR A 380 24.53 6.65 -18.68
N VAL A 381 25.05 6.57 -19.91
CA VAL A 381 24.94 5.38 -20.77
C VAL A 381 25.56 4.17 -20.08
N LEU A 382 26.78 4.30 -19.54
CA LEU A 382 27.45 3.22 -18.82
C LEU A 382 26.60 2.74 -17.64
N ARG A 383 26.08 3.68 -16.84
CA ARG A 383 25.26 3.35 -15.66
C ARG A 383 23.97 2.63 -16.03
N ILE A 384 23.27 3.07 -17.07
CA ILE A 384 22.04 2.41 -17.53
C ILE A 384 22.39 1.04 -18.12
N GLY A 385 23.40 0.97 -19.00
CA GLY A 385 23.86 -0.27 -19.62
C GLY A 385 24.23 -1.33 -18.59
N SER A 386 24.97 -0.98 -17.54
CA SER A 386 25.32 -1.91 -16.45
C SER A 386 24.09 -2.43 -15.71
N LYS A 387 23.09 -1.59 -15.42
CA LYS A 387 21.83 -2.01 -14.78
C LYS A 387 21.05 -2.97 -15.69
N LEU A 388 20.90 -2.61 -16.97
CA LEU A 388 20.18 -3.45 -17.94
C LEU A 388 20.86 -4.81 -18.10
N ASN A 389 22.20 -4.80 -18.18
CA ASN A 389 22.98 -6.02 -18.33
C ASN A 389 22.80 -6.94 -17.12
N LEU A 390 22.91 -6.43 -15.90
CA LEU A 390 22.67 -7.21 -14.67
C LEU A 390 21.25 -7.78 -14.59
N ASN A 391 20.22 -6.98 -14.93
CA ASN A 391 18.83 -7.42 -14.88
C ASN A 391 18.56 -8.56 -15.85
N LEU A 392 18.98 -8.38 -17.10
CA LEU A 392 18.79 -9.37 -18.14
C LEU A 392 19.62 -10.63 -17.88
N GLU A 393 20.84 -10.48 -17.37
CA GLU A 393 21.71 -11.61 -17.04
C GLU A 393 21.06 -12.54 -16.02
N ILE A 394 20.66 -11.97 -14.89
CA ILE A 394 20.04 -12.73 -13.80
C ILE A 394 18.75 -13.37 -14.29
N ALA A 395 17.90 -12.63 -14.99
CA ALA A 395 16.60 -13.13 -15.40
C ALA A 395 16.67 -14.19 -16.52
N ILE A 396 17.66 -14.12 -17.43
CA ILE A 396 17.89 -15.15 -18.45
C ILE A 396 18.40 -16.45 -17.81
N TRP A 397 19.43 -16.36 -16.96
CA TRP A 397 19.99 -17.54 -16.28
C TRP A 397 18.97 -18.22 -15.39
N ASP A 398 18.24 -17.40 -14.66
CA ASP A 398 17.15 -17.84 -13.82
C ASP A 398 16.08 -18.63 -14.61
N ARG A 399 15.64 -18.09 -15.75
CA ARG A 399 14.69 -18.80 -16.61
C ARG A 399 15.29 -20.10 -17.15
N LEU A 400 16.56 -20.10 -17.55
CA LEU A 400 17.25 -21.28 -18.08
C LEU A 400 17.26 -22.42 -17.06
N ILE A 401 17.62 -22.13 -15.80
CA ILE A 401 17.72 -23.14 -14.73
C ILE A 401 16.35 -23.69 -14.34
N ARG A 402 15.28 -22.91 -14.50
CA ARG A 402 13.90 -23.33 -14.19
C ARG A 402 13.21 -24.16 -15.28
N LEU A 403 13.86 -24.38 -16.42
CA LEU A 403 13.26 -25.19 -17.47
C LEU A 403 13.08 -26.65 -17.00
N PRO A 404 12.01 -27.33 -17.42
CA PRO A 404 11.76 -28.71 -17.02
C PRO A 404 12.83 -29.66 -17.58
N ALA A 405 13.09 -30.77 -16.91
CA ALA A 405 14.04 -31.79 -17.35
C ALA A 405 13.75 -32.36 -18.75
N THR A 406 12.50 -32.27 -19.22
CA THR A 406 12.12 -32.60 -20.60
C THR A 406 12.81 -31.71 -21.63
N PHE A 407 12.90 -30.40 -21.37
CA PHE A 407 13.60 -29.46 -22.25
C PHE A 407 15.08 -29.83 -22.37
N PHE A 408 15.76 -30.11 -21.25
CA PHE A 408 17.18 -30.46 -21.27
C PHE A 408 17.49 -31.78 -21.98
N ARG A 409 16.52 -32.70 -22.10
CA ARG A 409 16.70 -33.95 -22.84
C ARG A 409 16.73 -33.76 -24.36
N GLU A 410 16.14 -32.67 -24.86
CA GLU A 410 16.09 -32.36 -26.30
C GLU A 410 17.38 -31.71 -26.83
N PHE A 411 18.29 -31.28 -25.94
CA PHE A 411 19.49 -30.52 -26.32
C PHE A 411 20.78 -31.13 -25.76
N THR A 412 21.85 -31.11 -26.54
CA THR A 412 23.19 -31.46 -26.05
C THR A 412 23.75 -30.34 -25.17
N SER A 413 24.69 -30.66 -24.29
CA SER A 413 25.37 -29.67 -23.43
C SER A 413 26.04 -28.55 -24.24
N GLY A 414 26.58 -28.88 -25.43
CA GLY A 414 27.18 -27.92 -26.35
C GLY A 414 26.16 -27.01 -27.03
N ASP A 415 24.99 -27.52 -27.46
CA ASP A 415 23.94 -26.69 -28.06
C ASP A 415 23.34 -25.72 -27.02
N LEU A 416 23.10 -26.22 -25.80
CA LEU A 416 22.60 -25.40 -24.71
C LEU A 416 23.59 -24.27 -24.34
N ALA A 417 24.89 -24.58 -24.26
CA ALA A 417 25.92 -23.58 -23.99
C ALA A 417 25.95 -22.48 -25.08
N LYS A 418 25.86 -22.86 -26.35
CA LYS A 418 25.80 -21.90 -27.47
C LYS A 418 24.56 -21.02 -27.42
N ARG A 419 23.39 -21.60 -27.13
CA ARG A 419 22.13 -20.84 -26.98
C ARG A 419 22.18 -19.88 -25.80
N ALA A 420 22.77 -20.30 -24.67
CA ALA A 420 22.98 -19.44 -23.51
C ALA A 420 23.95 -18.27 -23.84
N MET A 421 25.04 -18.55 -24.57
CA MET A 421 25.96 -17.51 -25.04
C MET A 421 25.28 -16.55 -26.03
N ALA A 422 24.48 -17.06 -26.98
CA ALA A 422 23.72 -16.22 -27.90
C ALA A 422 22.73 -15.32 -27.17
N ALA A 423 22.05 -15.82 -26.12
CA ALA A 423 21.18 -15.01 -25.27
C ALA A 423 21.95 -13.90 -24.54
N SER A 424 23.18 -14.18 -24.07
CA SER A 424 24.09 -13.19 -23.50
C SER A 424 24.51 -12.12 -24.52
N SER A 425 24.80 -12.51 -25.77
CA SER A 425 25.13 -11.56 -26.85
C SER A 425 23.94 -10.66 -27.20
N VAL A 426 22.73 -11.23 -27.32
CA VAL A 426 21.49 -10.44 -27.54
C VAL A 426 21.29 -9.43 -26.41
N ARG A 427 21.51 -9.84 -25.17
CA ARG A 427 21.47 -8.96 -24.00
C ARG A 427 22.48 -7.81 -24.13
N GLN A 428 23.73 -8.08 -24.51
CA GLN A 428 24.76 -7.05 -24.64
C GLN A 428 24.40 -6.01 -25.72
N ILE A 429 23.84 -6.47 -26.85
CA ILE A 429 23.33 -5.59 -27.91
C ILE A 429 22.18 -4.72 -27.36
N MET A 430 21.24 -5.31 -26.61
CA MET A 430 20.11 -4.59 -26.02
C MET A 430 20.55 -3.54 -24.98
N ALA A 431 21.55 -3.86 -24.16
CA ALA A 431 22.03 -2.95 -23.12
C ALA A 431 22.89 -1.81 -23.67
N GLY A 432 23.70 -2.05 -24.71
CA GLY A 432 24.62 -1.06 -25.27
C GLY A 432 24.10 -0.34 -26.51
N VAL A 433 23.87 -1.11 -27.59
CA VAL A 433 23.60 -0.58 -28.93
C VAL A 433 22.24 0.12 -29.00
N VAL A 434 21.22 -0.39 -28.31
CA VAL A 434 19.88 0.22 -28.35
C VAL A 434 19.88 1.59 -27.67
N ILE A 435 20.56 1.74 -26.53
CA ILE A 435 20.65 3.01 -25.82
C ILE A 435 21.41 4.04 -26.66
N SER A 436 22.57 3.66 -27.20
CA SER A 436 23.37 4.57 -28.03
C SER A 436 22.61 4.97 -29.30
N SER A 437 21.94 4.03 -29.97
CA SER A 437 21.17 4.28 -31.19
C SER A 437 19.99 5.22 -30.95
N LEU A 438 19.24 5.03 -29.85
CA LEU A 438 18.13 5.92 -29.49
C LEU A 438 18.63 7.36 -29.32
N LEU A 439 19.79 7.52 -28.69
CA LEU A 439 20.37 8.82 -28.40
C LEU A 439 20.96 9.48 -29.65
N SER A 440 21.66 8.71 -30.48
CA SER A 440 22.10 9.16 -31.81
C SER A 440 20.91 9.53 -32.70
N GLY A 441 19.77 8.85 -32.55
CA GLY A 441 18.51 9.21 -33.22
C GLY A 441 17.99 10.58 -32.81
N VAL A 442 18.00 10.89 -31.50
CA VAL A 442 17.63 12.23 -31.00
C VAL A 442 18.57 13.30 -31.56
N PHE A 443 19.89 13.06 -31.51
CA PHE A 443 20.88 13.96 -32.11
C PHE A 443 20.63 14.19 -33.60
N SER A 444 20.46 13.10 -34.35
CA SER A 444 20.21 13.15 -35.80
C SER A 444 18.95 13.93 -36.13
N LEU A 445 17.92 13.88 -35.27
CA LEU A 445 16.69 14.65 -35.46
C LEU A 445 16.98 16.16 -35.36
N PHE A 446 17.74 16.60 -34.34
CA PHE A 446 18.13 18.00 -34.21
C PHE A 446 19.00 18.46 -35.38
N SER A 447 19.98 17.67 -35.81
CA SER A 447 20.80 17.97 -36.99
C SER A 447 19.96 18.08 -38.26
N LEU A 448 19.00 17.18 -38.46
CA LEU A 448 18.12 17.20 -39.62
C LEU A 448 17.22 18.45 -39.61
N VAL A 449 16.63 18.81 -38.47
CA VAL A 449 15.83 20.05 -38.33
C VAL A 449 16.67 21.28 -38.67
N LEU A 450 17.91 21.35 -38.21
CA LEU A 450 18.82 22.45 -38.52
C LEU A 450 19.17 22.52 -40.02
N LEU A 451 19.39 21.36 -40.65
CA LEU A 451 19.64 21.28 -42.09
C LEU A 451 18.45 21.83 -42.89
N PHE A 452 17.22 21.45 -42.54
CA PHE A 452 16.00 21.96 -43.15
C PHE A 452 15.78 23.46 -42.91
N TYR A 453 16.29 24.00 -41.81
CA TYR A 453 16.26 25.43 -41.52
C TYR A 453 17.20 26.21 -42.46
N TYR A 454 18.40 25.68 -42.75
CA TYR A 454 19.35 26.31 -43.66
C TYR A 454 18.89 26.29 -45.13
N ASP A 455 18.66 25.11 -45.68
CA ASP A 455 18.27 24.96 -47.08
C ASP A 455 17.42 23.70 -47.27
N ARG A 456 16.18 23.91 -47.72
CA ARG A 456 15.22 22.81 -47.89
C ARG A 456 15.58 21.90 -49.07
N GLY A 457 16.18 22.44 -50.13
CA GLY A 457 16.57 21.67 -51.31
C GLY A 457 17.72 20.72 -51.01
N LEU A 458 18.78 21.22 -50.38
CA LEU A 458 19.91 20.42 -49.91
C LEU A 458 19.49 19.42 -48.82
N ALA A 459 18.53 19.78 -47.97
CA ALA A 459 18.01 18.87 -46.96
C ALA A 459 17.26 17.68 -47.58
N PHE A 460 16.45 17.89 -48.63
CA PHE A 460 15.77 16.81 -49.34
C PHE A 460 16.75 15.87 -50.04
N THR A 461 17.79 16.41 -50.71
CA THR A 461 18.80 15.57 -51.38
C THR A 461 19.60 14.75 -50.37
N ALA A 462 20.05 15.36 -49.28
CA ALA A 462 20.74 14.66 -48.20
C ALA A 462 19.87 13.55 -47.58
N THR A 463 18.58 13.83 -47.33
CA THR A 463 17.63 12.85 -46.78
C THR A 463 17.41 11.68 -47.75
N LEU A 464 17.30 11.95 -49.05
CA LEU A 464 17.17 10.93 -50.09
C LEU A 464 18.39 10.00 -50.13
N ILE A 465 19.60 10.58 -50.11
CA ILE A 465 20.85 9.81 -50.11
C ILE A 465 20.93 8.91 -48.87
N ILE A 466 20.63 9.44 -47.68
CA ILE A 466 20.62 8.65 -46.44
C ILE A 466 19.59 7.52 -46.51
N LEU A 467 18.41 7.78 -47.08
CA LEU A 467 17.36 6.77 -47.23
C LEU A 467 17.77 5.64 -48.19
N LEU A 468 18.45 5.98 -49.29
CA LEU A 468 19.02 5.00 -50.23
C LEU A 468 20.11 4.14 -49.56
N ILE A 469 21.03 4.76 -48.83
CA ILE A 469 22.07 4.05 -48.06
C ILE A 469 21.42 3.12 -47.01
N CYS A 470 20.38 3.59 -46.32
CA CYS A 470 19.65 2.79 -45.34
C CYS A 470 18.98 1.57 -45.99
N MET A 471 18.28 1.76 -47.11
CA MET A 471 17.65 0.68 -47.87
C MET A 471 18.66 -0.35 -48.37
N TYR A 472 19.78 0.12 -48.92
CA TYR A 472 20.87 -0.75 -49.37
C TYR A 472 21.47 -1.56 -48.22
N THR A 473 21.75 -0.92 -47.09
CA THR A 473 22.29 -1.57 -45.88
C THR A 473 21.32 -2.60 -45.30
N LEU A 474 20.01 -2.29 -45.28
CA LEU A 474 18.96 -3.22 -44.84
C LEU A 474 18.84 -4.41 -45.79
N PHE A 475 18.94 -4.19 -47.09
CA PHE A 475 18.92 -5.25 -48.10
C PHE A 475 20.10 -6.20 -47.93
N ILE A 476 21.32 -5.66 -47.80
CA ILE A 476 22.52 -6.46 -47.51
C ILE A 476 22.35 -7.21 -46.19
N SER A 477 21.94 -6.54 -45.11
CA SER A 477 21.79 -7.17 -43.80
C SER A 477 20.82 -8.36 -43.83
N LYS A 478 19.69 -8.22 -44.53
CA LYS A 478 18.73 -9.31 -44.73
C LYS A 478 19.34 -10.48 -45.51
N ARG A 479 20.07 -10.20 -46.59
CA ARG A 479 20.73 -11.23 -47.39
C ARG A 479 21.86 -11.93 -46.62
N GLN A 480 22.63 -11.17 -45.85
CA GLN A 480 23.73 -11.66 -45.02
C GLN A 480 23.21 -12.57 -43.89
N PHE A 481 22.03 -12.29 -43.33
CA PHE A 481 21.41 -13.15 -42.31
C PHE A 481 21.18 -14.60 -42.77
N SER A 482 20.93 -14.81 -44.07
CA SER A 482 20.80 -16.16 -44.63
C SER A 482 22.13 -16.91 -44.67
N HIS A 483 23.22 -16.24 -45.03
CA HIS A 483 24.56 -16.84 -45.10
C HIS A 483 25.23 -17.00 -43.72
N TYR A 484 24.92 -16.11 -42.77
CA TYR A 484 25.44 -16.24 -41.41
C TYR A 484 24.98 -17.55 -40.74
N LYS A 485 23.76 -18.02 -41.00
CA LYS A 485 23.27 -19.28 -40.40
C LYS A 485 24.14 -20.50 -40.72
N SER A 486 24.62 -20.64 -41.96
CA SER A 486 25.45 -21.80 -42.37
C SER A 486 26.87 -21.72 -41.79
N VAL A 487 27.49 -20.54 -41.82
CA VAL A 487 28.83 -20.33 -41.25
C VAL A 487 28.83 -20.53 -39.73
N THR A 488 27.77 -20.10 -39.05
CA THR A 488 27.66 -20.25 -37.59
C THR A 488 27.45 -21.71 -37.21
N ALA A 489 26.69 -22.49 -37.98
CA ALA A 489 26.49 -23.92 -37.74
C ALA A 489 27.83 -24.69 -37.77
N ILE A 490 28.67 -24.43 -38.79
CA ILE A 490 29.99 -25.07 -38.97
C ILE A 490 30.97 -24.67 -37.87
N SER A 491 31.06 -23.37 -37.54
CA SER A 491 31.89 -22.88 -36.42
C SER A 491 31.50 -23.54 -35.10
N SER A 492 30.20 -23.77 -34.92
CA SER A 492 29.67 -24.40 -33.73
C SER A 492 30.06 -25.89 -33.64
N GLU A 493 30.05 -26.61 -34.76
CA GLU A 493 30.45 -28.02 -34.84
C GLU A 493 31.94 -28.19 -34.51
N LEU A 494 32.78 -27.30 -35.05
CA LEU A 494 34.21 -27.24 -34.74
C LEU A 494 34.49 -27.04 -33.24
N SER A 495 33.83 -26.07 -32.59
CA SER A 495 34.00 -25.88 -31.14
C SER A 495 33.54 -27.10 -30.31
N GLY A 496 32.48 -27.78 -30.75
CA GLY A 496 32.03 -29.03 -30.12
C GLY A 496 33.07 -30.13 -30.25
N MET A 497 33.66 -30.28 -31.45
CA MET A 497 34.71 -31.24 -31.74
C MET A 497 35.98 -30.98 -30.91
N VAL A 498 36.39 -29.71 -30.74
CA VAL A 498 37.53 -29.34 -29.89
C VAL A 498 37.29 -29.74 -28.43
N ILE A 499 36.11 -29.49 -27.88
CA ILE A 499 35.76 -29.90 -26.50
C ILE A 499 35.75 -31.43 -26.37
N GLN A 500 35.21 -32.14 -27.35
CA GLN A 500 35.22 -33.61 -27.38
C GLN A 500 36.65 -34.17 -27.47
N LEU A 501 37.52 -33.56 -28.28
CA LEU A 501 38.93 -33.94 -28.40
C LEU A 501 39.70 -33.69 -27.10
N LEU A 502 39.44 -32.58 -26.40
CA LEU A 502 40.01 -32.31 -25.08
C LEU A 502 39.54 -33.34 -24.04
N GLY A 503 38.25 -33.69 -24.04
CA GLY A 503 37.72 -34.76 -23.18
C GLY A 503 38.26 -36.15 -23.54
N ALA A 504 38.52 -36.42 -24.82
CA ALA A 504 39.14 -37.65 -25.29
C ALA A 504 40.64 -37.72 -24.92
N LEU A 505 41.36 -36.61 -24.94
CA LEU A 505 42.76 -36.51 -24.52
C LEU A 505 42.96 -36.94 -23.06
N GLU A 506 42.04 -36.60 -22.15
CA GLU A 506 42.07 -37.11 -20.78
C GLU A 506 41.87 -38.64 -20.72
N LYS A 507 41.04 -39.20 -21.61
CA LYS A 507 40.85 -40.65 -21.70
C LYS A 507 42.09 -41.33 -22.28
N PHE A 508 42.71 -40.74 -23.30
CA PHE A 508 43.98 -41.22 -23.88
C PHE A 508 45.12 -41.17 -22.89
N LYS A 509 45.28 -40.07 -22.13
CA LYS A 509 46.29 -40.00 -21.06
C LYS A 509 46.04 -41.07 -19.98
N ARG A 510 44.79 -41.29 -19.57
CA ARG A 510 44.43 -42.35 -18.62
C ARG A 510 44.70 -43.76 -19.16
N GLN A 511 44.44 -44.03 -20.44
CA GLN A 511 44.78 -45.30 -21.07
C GLN A 511 46.29 -45.48 -21.25
N ALA A 512 47.01 -44.44 -21.68
CA ALA A 512 48.47 -44.46 -21.81
C ALA A 512 49.15 -44.70 -20.45
N ALA A 513 48.68 -44.03 -19.39
CA ALA A 513 49.14 -44.26 -18.03
C ALA A 513 48.84 -45.68 -17.54
N LYS A 514 47.67 -46.26 -17.85
CA LYS A 514 47.36 -47.67 -17.55
C LYS A 514 48.28 -48.63 -18.31
N LYS A 515 48.54 -48.37 -19.60
CA LYS A 515 49.43 -49.20 -20.43
C LYS A 515 50.88 -49.13 -19.94
N GLN A 516 51.38 -47.95 -19.58
CA GLN A 516 52.70 -47.81 -18.96
C GLN A 516 52.78 -48.51 -17.60
N ARG A 517 51.75 -48.38 -16.75
CA ARG A 517 51.71 -49.06 -15.45
C ARG A 517 51.59 -50.59 -15.57
N PHE A 518 51.00 -51.09 -16.65
CA PHE A 518 50.98 -52.51 -16.99
C PHE A 518 52.33 -53.00 -17.55
N LEU A 519 53.05 -52.16 -18.31
CA LEU A 519 54.36 -52.51 -18.88
C LEU A 519 55.52 -52.40 -17.87
N TYR A 520 55.41 -51.51 -16.88
CA TYR A 520 56.45 -51.27 -15.85
C TYR A 520 56.04 -51.73 -14.44
N GLY A 521 54.85 -52.32 -14.28
CA GLY A 521 54.39 -52.90 -13.03
C GLY A 521 54.62 -54.41 -13.02
N ARG A 522 55.87 -54.82 -12.81
CA ARG A 522 56.22 -56.12 -12.25
C ARG A 522 57.30 -55.92 -11.20
#